data_AF-A0A3D1QCU6-F1
#
_entry.id   AF-A0A3D1QCU6-F1
#
_cell.length_a   1.000
_cell.length_b   1.000
_cell.length_c   1.000
_cell.angle_alpha   90.00
_cell.angle_beta   90.00
_cell.angle_gamma   90.00
#
_symmetry.space_group_name_H-M   'P 1'
#
loop_
_entity.id
_entity.type
_entity.pdbx_description
1 polymer ?
#
loop_
_entity_poly.entity_id
_entity_poly.type
_entity_poly.pdbx_seq_one_letter_code
_entity_poly.pdbx_strand_id
1 'polypeptide(L)'
;MPAVSYEEMLELASLGAVVMQPRAVECAMQYHVDVEVRNSFKNDPGTIITEGNSMEKQRIVSGIAHDINVARIAIFDVPDRPGVASLLFNKLAGEGI
;
A
#
# COMPACT_ATOMS: atom_id res chain seq x y z
N MET A 1 -10.93 11.93 -7.91
CA MET A 1 -11.51 10.71 -7.30
C MET A 1 -12.15 11.13 -5.98
N PRO A 2 -13.48 11.01 -5.82
CA PRO A 2 -14.15 11.56 -4.64
C PRO A 2 -13.92 10.71 -3.37
N ALA A 3 -13.89 9.38 -3.50
CA ALA A 3 -13.65 8.47 -2.38
C ALA A 3 -12.84 7.24 -2.84
N VAL A 4 -12.18 6.60 -1.87
CA VAL A 4 -11.39 5.36 -1.97
C VAL A 4 -11.51 4.59 -0.66
N SER A 5 -11.49 3.26 -0.70
CA SER A 5 -11.52 2.48 0.55
C SER A 5 -10.15 2.49 1.25
N TYR A 6 -10.13 2.17 2.55
CA TYR A 6 -8.89 1.94 3.29
C TYR A 6 -7.96 0.95 2.59
N GLU A 7 -8.49 -0.19 2.14
CA GLU A 7 -7.74 -1.25 1.46
C GLU A 7 -7.16 -0.77 0.12
N GLU A 8 -7.97 -0.11 -0.71
CA GLU A 8 -7.54 0.41 -2.01
C GLU A 8 -6.42 1.45 -1.83
N MET A 9 -6.55 2.33 -0.84
CA MET A 9 -5.54 3.33 -0.56
C MET A 9 -4.26 2.71 0.02
N LEU A 10 -4.38 1.68 0.86
CA LEU A 10 -3.22 0.97 1.43
C LEU A 10 -2.40 0.29 0.33
N GLU A 11 -3.07 -0.39 -0.62
CA GLU A 11 -2.42 -1.00 -1.78
C GLU A 11 -1.77 0.05 -2.67
N LEU A 12 -2.48 1.13 -3.00
CA LEU A 12 -1.93 2.21 -3.81
C LEU A 12 -0.69 2.82 -3.16
N ALA A 13 -0.73 3.14 -1.86
CA ALA A 13 0.39 3.71 -1.12
C ALA A 13 1.60 2.75 -1.06
N SER A 14 1.34 1.45 -0.92
CA SER A 14 2.39 0.42 -0.84
C SER A 14 3.05 0.13 -2.19
N LEU A 15 2.33 0.33 -3.30
CA LEU A 15 2.78 0.04 -4.67
C LEU A 15 3.31 1.27 -5.42
N GLY A 16 3.59 2.37 -4.72
CA GLY A 16 4.28 3.54 -5.28
C GLY A 16 3.43 4.80 -5.42
N ALA A 17 2.18 4.83 -4.96
CA ALA A 17 1.43 6.08 -4.87
C ALA A 17 1.98 6.92 -3.70
N VAL A 18 2.85 7.90 -4.01
CA VAL A 18 3.56 8.76 -3.04
C VAL A 18 2.68 9.89 -2.49
N VAL A 19 1.49 9.57 -1.99
CA VAL A 19 0.52 10.55 -1.47
C VAL A 19 0.35 10.43 0.04
N MET A 20 0.35 9.20 0.58
CA MET A 20 0.24 8.96 2.03
C MET A 20 1.19 7.86 2.47
N GLN A 21 1.58 7.91 3.74
CA GLN A 21 2.32 6.82 4.38
C GLN A 21 1.37 5.63 4.60
N PRO A 22 1.70 4.40 4.15
CA PRO A 22 0.85 3.23 4.35
C PRO A 22 0.43 3.04 5.80
N ARG A 23 1.37 3.24 6.74
CA ARG A 23 1.11 3.11 8.18
C ARG A 23 0.04 4.08 8.71
N ALA A 24 -0.06 5.28 8.14
CA ALA A 24 -1.10 6.23 8.52
C ALA A 24 -2.49 5.75 8.05
N VAL A 25 -2.57 5.13 6.88
CA VAL A 25 -3.80 4.50 6.36
C VAL A 25 -4.20 3.31 7.21
N GLU A 26 -3.24 2.47 7.63
CA GLU A 26 -3.51 1.36 8.55
C GLU A 26 -4.06 1.84 9.89
N CYS A 27 -3.50 2.92 10.46
CA CYS A 27 -4.03 3.51 11.69
C CYS A 27 -5.45 4.04 11.48
N ALA A 28 -5.71 4.75 10.38
CA ALA A 28 -7.05 5.24 10.04
C ALA A 28 -8.06 4.09 9.95
N MET A 29 -7.68 3.00 9.28
CA MET A 29 -8.50 1.78 9.18
C MET A 29 -8.74 1.14 10.55
N GLN A 30 -7.70 0.95 11.36
CA GLN A 30 -7.79 0.28 12.66
C GLN A 30 -8.71 1.01 13.64
N TYR A 31 -8.74 2.34 13.58
CA TYR A 31 -9.55 3.16 14.48
C TYR A 31 -10.81 3.72 13.82
N HIS A 32 -11.14 3.29 12.59
CA HIS A 32 -12.28 3.78 11.81
C HIS A 32 -12.34 5.31 11.73
N VAL A 33 -11.20 5.93 11.44
CA VAL A 33 -11.07 7.38 11.27
C VAL A 33 -11.04 7.71 9.80
N ASP A 34 -12.08 8.39 9.31
CA ASP A 34 -12.12 8.89 7.94
C ASP A 34 -11.04 9.96 7.72
N VAL A 35 -10.33 9.87 6.59
CA VAL A 35 -9.24 10.80 6.23
C VAL A 35 -9.58 11.49 4.92
N GLU A 36 -9.41 12.82 4.86
CA GLU A 36 -9.54 13.57 3.61
C GLU A 36 -8.19 14.11 3.16
N VAL A 37 -7.72 13.65 1.99
CA VAL A 37 -6.49 14.17 1.37
C VAL A 37 -6.82 15.36 0.49
N ARG A 38 -6.27 16.53 0.83
CA ARG A 38 -6.57 17.81 0.17
C ARG A 38 -5.31 18.54 -0.31
N ASN A 39 -5.50 19.49 -1.22
CA ASN A 39 -4.45 20.40 -1.66
C ASN A 39 -4.34 21.60 -0.70
N SER A 40 -3.14 21.92 -0.21
CA SER A 40 -2.95 23.05 0.73
C SER A 40 -3.08 24.45 0.08
N PHE A 41 -2.96 24.56 -1.24
CA PHE A 41 -2.99 25.83 -1.97
C PHE A 41 -4.39 26.20 -2.50
N LYS A 42 -5.36 25.28 -2.44
CA LYS A 42 -6.72 25.48 -2.94
C LYS A 42 -7.73 24.92 -1.95
N ASN A 43 -8.85 25.61 -1.78
CA ASN A 43 -9.94 25.13 -0.91
C ASN A 43 -10.91 24.20 -1.66
N ASP A 44 -10.38 23.31 -2.49
CA ASP A 44 -11.19 22.34 -3.23
C ASP A 44 -11.44 21.09 -2.36
N PRO A 45 -12.55 20.36 -2.58
CA PRO A 45 -12.77 19.04 -1.97
C PRO A 45 -11.66 18.06 -2.33
N GLY A 46 -11.27 17.23 -1.37
CA GLY A 46 -10.24 16.22 -1.51
C GLY A 46 -10.75 14.85 -1.95
N THR A 47 -9.92 13.84 -1.67
CA THR A 47 -10.30 12.43 -1.73
C THR A 47 -10.52 11.90 -0.32
N ILE A 48 -11.70 11.35 -0.08
CA ILE A 48 -12.06 10.73 1.20
C ILE A 48 -11.59 9.27 1.21
N ILE A 49 -10.85 8.89 2.24
CA ILE A 49 -10.49 7.51 2.55
C ILE A 49 -11.34 7.06 3.71
N THR A 50 -12.15 6.05 3.49
CA THR A 50 -13.15 5.57 4.44
C THR A 50 -13.35 4.05 4.30
N GLU A 51 -14.27 3.49 5.08
CA GLU A 51 -14.63 2.08 4.99
C GLU A 51 -15.24 1.76 3.62
N GLY A 52 -14.96 0.57 3.10
CA GLY A 52 -15.46 0.17 1.79
C GLY A 52 -16.98 0.08 1.77
N ASN A 53 -17.65 0.84 0.91
CA ASN A 53 -19.10 0.69 0.70
C ASN A 53 -19.41 -0.65 0.01
N SER A 54 -20.04 -1.55 0.75
CA SER A 54 -20.72 -2.73 0.22
C SER A 54 -22.06 -2.29 -0.39
N MET A 55 -22.17 -2.23 -1.72
CA MET A 55 -23.32 -2.81 -2.46
C MET A 55 -23.32 -2.60 -3.98
N GLU A 56 -22.59 -1.63 -4.55
CA GLU A 56 -22.46 -1.52 -6.01
C GLU A 56 -21.04 -1.11 -6.43
N LYS A 57 -20.17 -2.09 -6.72
CA LYS A 57 -18.86 -1.85 -7.33
C LYS A 57 -19.01 -1.48 -8.81
N GLN A 58 -19.45 -0.27 -9.11
CA GLN A 58 -19.40 0.28 -10.48
C GLN A 58 -17.96 0.58 -10.95
N ARG A 59 -17.00 0.67 -10.02
CA ARG A 59 -15.57 0.83 -10.35
C ARG A 59 -14.87 -0.53 -10.38
N ILE A 60 -14.49 -0.95 -11.60
CA ILE A 60 -13.67 -2.14 -11.83
C ILE A 60 -12.19 -1.85 -11.52
N VAL A 61 -11.75 -0.59 -11.68
CA VAL A 61 -10.38 -0.14 -11.38
C VAL A 61 -10.45 1.17 -10.58
N SER A 62 -9.75 1.21 -9.45
CA SER A 62 -9.68 2.36 -8.55
C SER A 62 -8.53 3.31 -8.88
N GLY A 63 -7.39 2.78 -9.31
CA GLY A 63 -6.21 3.54 -9.70
C GLY A 63 -5.10 2.67 -10.28
N ILE A 64 -4.03 3.33 -10.76
CA ILE A 64 -2.79 2.70 -11.21
C ILE A 64 -1.65 3.32 -10.41
N ALA A 65 -0.92 2.50 -9.67
CA ALA A 65 0.32 2.88 -9.01
C ALA A 65 1.51 2.34 -9.82
N HIS A 66 2.63 3.04 -9.77
CA HIS A 66 3.84 2.67 -10.49
C HIS A 66 5.05 3.00 -9.63
N ASP A 67 5.87 1.99 -9.38
CA ASP A 67 7.15 2.13 -8.69
C ASP A 67 8.30 1.72 -9.62
N ILE A 68 9.23 2.64 -9.86
CA ILE A 68 10.44 2.40 -10.67
C ILE A 68 11.67 2.16 -9.81
N ASN A 69 11.57 2.35 -8.48
CA ASN A 69 12.66 2.23 -7.54
C ASN A 69 12.73 0.82 -6.93
N VAL A 70 12.61 -0.20 -7.78
CA VAL A 70 12.61 -1.61 -7.39
C VAL A 70 13.62 -2.40 -8.21
N ALA A 71 14.38 -3.27 -7.53
CA ALA A 71 15.26 -4.23 -8.16
C ALA A 71 14.77 -5.65 -7.87
N ARG A 72 14.71 -6.50 -8.90
CA ARG A 72 14.29 -7.90 -8.75
C ARG A 72 15.50 -8.82 -8.67
N ILE A 73 15.63 -9.54 -7.57
CA ILE A 73 16.66 -10.55 -7.34
C ILE A 73 15.98 -11.93 -7.31
N ALA A 74 16.54 -12.90 -8.02
CA ALA A 74 16.07 -14.29 -8.04
C ALA A 74 17.24 -15.23 -7.75
N ILE A 75 17.01 -16.23 -6.90
CA ILE A 75 17.98 -17.26 -6.55
C ILE A 75 17.41 -18.60 -7.00
N PHE A 76 18.16 -19.29 -7.84
CA PHE A 76 17.76 -20.57 -8.43
C PHE A 76 18.44 -21.73 -7.71
N ASP A 77 17.93 -22.95 -7.94
CA ASP A 77 18.49 -24.20 -7.42
C ASP A 77 18.66 -24.22 -5.88
N VAL A 78 17.73 -23.57 -5.18
CA VAL A 78 17.70 -23.52 -3.72
C VAL A 78 17.19 -24.85 -3.17
N PRO A 79 17.90 -25.50 -2.22
CA PRO A 79 17.44 -26.75 -1.63
C PRO A 79 16.07 -26.60 -0.93
N ASP A 80 15.11 -27.44 -1.30
CA ASP A 80 13.78 -27.46 -0.67
C ASP A 80 13.81 -28.23 0.65
N ARG A 81 14.18 -27.52 1.71
CA ARG A 81 14.15 -28.02 3.08
C ARG A 81 13.87 -26.89 4.07
N PRO A 82 13.26 -27.19 5.22
CA PRO A 82 13.02 -26.19 6.26
C PRO A 82 14.30 -25.43 6.64
N GLY A 83 14.17 -24.12 6.81
CA GLY A 83 15.25 -23.23 7.28
C GLY A 83 16.01 -22.48 6.18
N VAL A 84 15.88 -22.87 4.90
CA VAL A 84 16.64 -22.20 3.82
C VAL A 84 16.17 -20.76 3.58
N ALA A 85 14.85 -20.52 3.51
CA ALA A 85 14.32 -19.16 3.42
C ALA A 85 14.68 -18.31 4.65
N SER A 86 14.61 -18.90 5.84
CA SER A 86 14.99 -18.23 7.10
C SER A 86 16.46 -17.81 7.09
N LEU A 87 17.37 -18.68 6.66
CA LEU A 87 18.79 -18.34 6.52
C LEU A 87 18.99 -17.13 5.59
N LEU A 88 18.30 -17.12 4.44
CA LEU A 88 18.40 -16.05 3.45
C LEU A 88 17.91 -14.72 4.02
N PHE A 89 16.66 -14.67 4.49
CA PHE A 89 16.03 -13.42 4.93
C PHE A 89 16.64 -12.90 6.24
N ASN A 90 17.14 -13.76 7.14
CA ASN A 90 17.88 -13.31 8.31
C ASN A 90 19.22 -12.67 7.95
N LYS A 91 19.90 -13.17 6.91
CA LYS A 91 21.16 -12.56 6.44
C LYS A 91 20.93 -11.20 5.81
N LEU A 92 19.88 -11.04 5.01
CA LEU A 92 19.48 -9.74 4.44
C LEU A 92 19.11 -8.75 5.55
N ALA A 93 18.25 -9.17 6.49
CA ALA A 93 17.84 -8.34 7.62
C ALA A 93 19.02 -7.91 8.50
N GLY A 94 20.03 -8.77 8.68
CA GLY A 94 21.26 -8.44 9.43
C GLY A 94 22.10 -7.33 8.79
N GLU A 95 21.96 -7.11 7.48
CA GLU A 95 22.60 -6.02 6.73
C GLU A 95 21.67 -4.81 6.52
N GLY A 96 20.45 -4.85 7.06
CA GLY A 96 19.47 -3.77 6.92
C GLY A 96 18.78 -3.72 5.56
N ILE A 97 18.70 -4.86 4.87
CA ILE A 97 18.01 -5.03 3.58
C ILE A 97 16.66 -5.71 3.81
#